data_AF-A0A7R7I6E5-F1
#
_entry.id   AF-A0A7R7I6E5-F1
#
_cell.length_a   1.000
_cell.length_b   1.000
_cell.length_c   1.000
_cell.angle_alpha   90.00
_cell.angle_beta   90.00
_cell.angle_gamma   90.00
#
_symmetry.space_group_name_H-M   'P 1'
#
loop_
_entity.id
_entity.type
_entity.pdbx_description
1 polymer ?
#
loop_
_entity_poly.entity_id
_entity_poly.type
_entity_poly.pdbx_seq_one_letter_code
_entity_poly.pdbx_strand_id
1 'polypeptide(L)' 'MAPPGRNPSNAPTVARLVQETGITESQAWELIALLGPNWSSLIREARAHLGDRKPLGPDAFGLPPQFL' A
#
# COMPACT_ATOMS: atom_id res chain seq x y z
N MET A 1 -10.87 -9.36 -11.69
CA MET A 1 -9.93 -10.49 -11.52
C MET A 1 -8.97 -10.10 -10.40
N ALA A 2 -8.98 -10.79 -9.26
CA ALA A 2 -8.02 -10.49 -8.19
C ALA A 2 -6.61 -10.90 -8.65
N PRO A 3 -5.56 -10.11 -8.39
CA PRO A 3 -4.21 -10.50 -8.76
C PRO A 3 -3.85 -11.85 -8.09
N PRO A 4 -3.17 -12.76 -8.81
CA PRO A 4 -2.79 -14.06 -8.26
C PRO A 4 -1.91 -13.87 -7.01
N GLY A 5 -2.21 -14.61 -5.94
CA GLY A 5 -1.48 -14.53 -4.66
C GLY A 5 -2.18 -13.72 -3.55
N ARG A 6 -3.35 -13.12 -3.82
CA ARG A 6 -4.13 -12.39 -2.81
C ARG A 6 -4.90 -13.37 -1.90
N ASN A 7 -4.37 -13.67 -0.71
CA ASN A 7 -5.11 -14.44 0.30
C ASN A 7 -6.13 -13.51 1.00
N PRO A 8 -7.45 -13.77 0.91
CA PRO A 8 -8.48 -12.92 1.52
C PRO A 8 -8.33 -12.79 3.04
N SER A 9 -7.72 -13.75 3.73
CA SER A 9 -7.41 -13.67 5.17
C SER A 9 -6.47 -12.52 5.53
N ASN A 10 -5.74 -11.98 4.56
CA ASN A 10 -4.82 -10.85 4.77
C ASN A 10 -5.48 -9.48 4.57
N ALA A 11 -6.73 -9.43 4.08
CA ALA A 11 -7.48 -8.18 3.88
C ALA A 11 -7.54 -7.27 5.13
N PRO A 12 -7.78 -7.76 6.37
CA PRO A 12 -7.74 -6.89 7.55
C PRO A 12 -6.34 -6.32 7.81
N THR A 13 -5.28 -7.10 7.56
CA THR A 13 -3.89 -6.64 7.70
C THR A 13 -3.56 -5.56 6.67
N VAL A 14 -4.04 -5.71 5.43
CA VAL A 14 -3.90 -4.71 4.37
C VAL A 14 -4.58 -3.40 4.75
N ALA A 15 -5.85 -3.46 5.16
CA ALA A 15 -6.60 -2.27 5.55
C ALA A 15 -5.91 -1.53 6.70
N ARG A 16 -5.42 -2.27 7.70
CA ARG A 16 -4.67 -1.71 8.81
C ARG A 16 -3.35 -1.08 8.35
N LEU A 17 -2.61 -1.73 7.45
CA LEU A 17 -1.33 -1.23 6.96
C LEU A 17 -1.50 0.08 6.17
N VAL A 18 -2.53 0.15 5.33
CA VAL A 18 -2.90 1.38 4.58
C VAL A 18 -3.27 2.51 5.54
N GLN A 19 -4.10 2.24 6.54
CA GLN A 19 -4.50 3.25 7.53
C GLN A 19 -3.33 3.77 8.37
N GLU A 20 -2.46 2.89 8.84
CA GLU A 20 -1.37 3.24 9.77
C GLU A 20 -0.16 3.89 9.09
N THR A 21 0.00 3.68 7.78
CA THR A 21 1.21 4.11 7.06
C THR A 21 0.92 5.03 5.89
N GLY A 22 -0.30 5.03 5.34
CA GLY A 22 -0.64 5.85 4.16
C GLY A 22 0.06 5.41 2.87
N ILE A 23 0.50 4.14 2.80
CA ILE A 23 0.84 3.46 1.54
C ILE A 23 -0.44 3.04 0.80
N THR A 24 -0.35 2.78 -0.49
CA THR A 24 -1.50 2.31 -1.28
C THR A 24 -1.87 0.86 -0.96
N GLU A 25 -3.12 0.46 -1.23
CA GLU A 25 -3.53 -0.93 -1.10
C GLU A 25 -2.66 -1.89 -1.94
N SER A 26 -2.24 -1.48 -3.15
CA SER A 26 -1.34 -2.30 -3.98
C SER A 26 -0.03 -2.58 -3.26
N GLN A 27 0.63 -1.52 -2.75
CA GLN A 27 1.87 -1.65 -2.00
C GLN A 27 1.71 -2.51 -0.75
N ALA A 28 0.58 -2.39 -0.04
CA ALA A 28 0.29 -3.22 1.12
C ALA A 28 0.16 -4.71 0.76
N TRP A 29 -0.50 -5.03 -0.36
CA TRP A 29 -0.59 -6.40 -0.87
C TRP A 29 0.77 -6.96 -1.30
N GLU A 30 1.59 -6.14 -1.96
CA GLU A 30 2.95 -6.51 -2.37
C GLU A 30 3.84 -6.79 -1.16
N LEU A 31 3.81 -5.93 -0.14
CA LEU A 31 4.56 -6.14 1.11
C LEU A 31 4.16 -7.43 1.81
N ILE A 32 2.86 -7.75 1.87
CA ILE A 32 2.38 -8.99 2.48
C ILE A 32 2.77 -10.22 1.63
N ALA A 33 2.77 -10.11 0.31
CA ALA A 33 3.22 -11.19 -0.57
C ALA A 33 4.73 -11.46 -0.40
N LEU A 34 5.53 -10.42 -0.19
CA LEU A 34 6.99 -10.52 -0.05
C LEU A 34 7.45 -10.96 1.35
N LEU A 35 6.81 -10.43 2.40
CA LEU A 35 7.28 -10.56 3.79
C LEU A 35 6.40 -11.50 4.64
N GLY A 36 5.23 -11.88 4.12
CA GLY A 36 4.17 -12.52 4.89
C GLY A 36 3.46 -11.57 5.86
N PRO A 37 2.55 -12.08 6.71
CA PRO A 37 1.70 -11.27 7.57
C PRO A 37 2.39 -10.75 8.86
N ASN A 38 3.73 -10.72 8.93
CA ASN A 38 4.46 -10.27 10.11
C ASN A 38 4.42 -8.74 10.25
N TRP A 39 3.60 -8.24 11.18
CA TRP A 39 3.33 -6.82 11.39
C TRP A 39 4.58 -5.95 11.58
N SER A 40 5.55 -6.39 12.38
CA SER A 40 6.77 -5.60 12.63
C SER A 40 7.60 -5.39 11.37
N SER A 41 7.67 -6.41 10.50
CA SER A 41 8.38 -6.29 9.21
C SER A 41 7.60 -5.40 8.24
N LEU A 42 6.27 -5.57 8.18
CA LEU A 42 5.40 -4.76 7.33
C LEU A 42 5.50 -3.27 7.66
N ILE A 43 5.47 -2.90 8.95
CA ILE A 43 5.56 -1.49 9.36
C ILE A 43 6.92 -0.87 9.02
N ARG A 44 8.01 -1.62 9.17
CA ARG A 44 9.34 -1.11 8.87
C ARG A 44 9.49 -0.79 7.39
N GLU A 45 9.11 -1.74 6.53
CA GLU A 45 9.22 -1.56 5.08
C GLU A 45 8.20 -0.53 4.56
N ALA A 46 6.97 -0.53 5.09
CA ALA A 46 5.97 0.50 4.76
C ALA A 46 6.48 1.92 5.08
N ARG A 47 7.15 2.10 6.22
CA ARG A 47 7.79 3.39 6.59
C ARG A 47 8.97 3.74 5.70
N ALA A 48 9.74 2.76 5.24
CA ALA A 48 10.80 2.99 4.26
C ALA A 48 10.23 3.54 2.93
N HIS A 49 9.06 3.05 2.50
CA HIS A 49 8.35 3.61 1.33
C HIS A 49 7.88 5.07 1.51
N LEU A 50 7.60 5.52 2.75
CA LEU A 50 7.34 6.94 3.01
C LEU A 50 8.60 7.79 2.95
N GLY A 51 9.74 7.25 3.39
CA GLY A 51 11.05 7.93 3.31
C GLY A 51 11.52 8.13 1.86
N ASP A 52 11.10 7.25 0.94
CA ASP A 52 11.38 7.34 -0.50
C ASP A 52 10.35 8.19 -1.27
N ARG A 53 9.42 8.89 -0.59
CA ARG A 53 8.51 9.83 -1.24
C ARG A 53 9.28 11.01 -1.85
N LYS A 54 9.80 10.79 -3.07
CA LYS A 54 9.78 11.81 -4.12
C LYS A 54 8.34 12.33 -4.17
N PRO A 55 8.10 13.65 -4.07
CA PRO A 55 6.75 14.18 -4.19
C PRO A 55 6.21 13.68 -5.53
N LEU A 56 5.24 12.78 -5.43
CA LEU A 56 4.50 12.32 -6.58
C LEU A 56 3.84 13.58 -7.16
N GLY A 57 4.16 13.89 -8.41
CA GLY A 57 3.53 14.98 -9.14
C GLY A 57 2.00 14.83 -9.13
N PRO A 58 1.29 15.87 -9.57
CA PRO A 58 -0.19 15.96 -9.50
C PRO A 58 -0.94 14.80 -10.18
N ASP A 59 -0.23 13.93 -10.90
CA ASP A 59 -0.78 12.86 -11.74
C ASP A 59 -0.89 11.49 -11.04
N ALA A 60 -0.34 11.34 -9.82
CA ALA A 60 -0.32 10.04 -9.13
C ALA A 60 -1.64 9.69 -8.42
N PHE A 61 -2.47 10.68 -8.18
CA PHE A 61 -3.88 10.45 -7.92
C PHE A 61 -4.58 10.61 -9.26
N GLY A 62 -5.12 9.51 -9.80
CA GLY A 62 -6.11 9.54 -10.88
C GLY A 62 -7.43 10.20 -10.43
N LEU A 63 -7.35 11.40 -9.86
CA LEU A 63 -8.48 12.28 -9.73
C LEU A 63 -8.74 12.85 -11.13
N PRO A 64 -9.95 12.67 -11.70
CA PRO A 64 -10.27 13.33 -12.95
C PRO A 64 -10.11 14.84 -12.74
N PRO A 65 -9.56 15.58 -13.71
CA PRO A 65 -9.52 17.02 -13.63
C PRO A 65 -10.96 17.51 -13.56
N GLN A 66 -11.40 17.97 -12.39
CA GLN A 66 -12.57 18.83 -12.33
C GLN A 66 -12.22 20.08 -13.14
N PHE A 67 -12.85 20.17 -14.31
CA PHE A 67 -12.78 21.32 -15.19
C PHE A 67 -13.14 22.58 -14.41
N LEU A 68 -12.36 23.62 -14.72
CA LEU A 68 -12.40 25.00 -14.24
C LEU A 68 -13.80 25.53 -13.87
#